data_AF-A0AA39C488-F1
#
_entry.id   AF-A0AA39C488-F1
#
_cell.length_a   1.000
_cell.length_b   1.000
_cell.length_c   1.000
_cell.angle_alpha   90.00
_cell.angle_beta   90.00
_cell.angle_gamma   90.00
#
_symmetry.space_group_name_H-M   'P 1'
#
loop_
_entity.id
_entity.type
_entity.pdbx_description
1 polymer ?
#
loop_
_entity_poly.entity_id
_entity_poly.type
_entity_poly.pdbx_seq_one_letter_code
_entity_poly.pdbx_strand_id
1 'polypeptide(L)'
;RIGKIKDKNDEVPSNFLNEINKWSLESIARVVLDIRLGCMDDESNLETQQLIDAVHTFFINVGILELKFPFWKLFNTPKWINYVNALDTIVRFTRKYANIAMEKSRENIKEGDELSLLERILKIENEKTSNLAAVLALDLFLVGIDTTANAVASVLYQLASHPDKQLILHEEIMRELPIDDMKMTRKHLENLKYLKACIRETLR
;
A
#
# COMPACT_ATOMS: atom_id res chain seq x y z
N ARG A 1 -9.91 -12.89 -5.65
CA ARG A 1 -9.55 -11.94 -6.72
C ARG A 1 -8.71 -12.60 -7.81
N ILE A 2 -7.54 -13.19 -7.50
CA ILE A 2 -6.67 -13.84 -8.51
C ILE A 2 -7.42 -14.84 -9.40
N GLY A 3 -8.23 -15.72 -8.80
CA GLY A 3 -9.05 -16.67 -9.56
C GLY A 3 -10.06 -16.04 -10.54
N LYS A 4 -10.45 -14.76 -10.35
CA LYS A 4 -11.36 -14.04 -11.26
C LYS A 4 -10.63 -13.35 -12.42
N ILE A 5 -9.35 -13.00 -12.25
CA ILE A 5 -8.60 -12.20 -13.24
C ILE A 5 -7.71 -13.05 -14.14
N LYS A 6 -7.59 -14.36 -13.85
CA LYS A 6 -6.85 -15.29 -14.71
C LYS A 6 -7.56 -15.45 -16.04
N ASP A 7 -6.77 -15.56 -17.10
CA ASP A 7 -7.27 -15.90 -18.42
C ASP A 7 -7.47 -17.43 -18.57
N LYS A 8 -7.80 -17.86 -19.79
CA LYS A 8 -8.00 -19.28 -20.14
C LYS A 8 -6.72 -20.14 -20.05
N ASN A 9 -5.55 -19.51 -19.98
CA ASN A 9 -4.25 -20.18 -19.87
C ASN A 9 -3.73 -20.19 -18.42
N ASP A 10 -4.57 -19.83 -17.44
CA ASP A 10 -4.21 -19.63 -16.04
C ASP A 10 -3.19 -18.49 -15.81
N GLU A 11 -3.06 -17.55 -16.74
CA GLU A 11 -2.16 -16.40 -16.64
C GLU A 11 -2.87 -15.17 -16.08
N VAL A 12 -2.15 -14.39 -15.26
CA VAL A 12 -2.61 -13.07 -14.80
C VAL A 12 -2.39 -12.02 -15.90
N PRO A 13 -3.18 -10.93 -15.94
CA PRO A 13 -3.06 -9.93 -17.00
C PRO A 13 -1.69 -9.22 -16.99
N SER A 14 -1.26 -8.68 -18.14
CA SER A 14 0.04 -8.01 -18.28
C SER A 14 0.23 -6.82 -17.33
N ASN A 15 -0.86 -6.20 -16.88
CA ASN A 15 -0.87 -5.11 -15.91
C ASN A 15 -1.06 -5.60 -14.46
N PHE A 16 -0.69 -6.85 -14.14
CA PHE A 16 -0.87 -7.43 -12.82
C PHE A 16 -0.28 -6.59 -11.68
N LEU A 17 0.83 -5.86 -11.93
CA LEU A 17 1.40 -4.92 -10.97
C LEU A 17 0.38 -3.88 -10.49
N ASN A 18 -0.55 -3.44 -11.35
CA ASN A 18 -1.61 -2.51 -10.96
C ASN A 18 -2.60 -3.15 -9.95
N GLU A 19 -2.88 -4.45 -10.06
CA GLU A 19 -3.69 -5.15 -9.06
C GLU A 19 -2.95 -5.29 -7.72
N ILE A 20 -1.61 -5.46 -7.75
CA ILE A 20 -0.79 -5.44 -6.54
C ILE A 20 -0.75 -4.02 -5.93
N ASN A 21 -0.69 -2.96 -6.74
CA ASN A 21 -0.78 -1.58 -6.27
C ASN A 21 -2.12 -1.28 -5.57
N LYS A 22 -3.24 -1.75 -6.13
CA LYS A 22 -4.55 -1.66 -5.47
C LYS A 22 -4.55 -2.38 -4.13
N TRP A 23 -4.02 -3.61 -4.08
CA TRP A 23 -3.89 -4.35 -2.83
C TRP A 23 -3.01 -3.60 -1.80
N SER A 24 -1.90 -3.02 -2.24
CA SER A 24 -0.99 -2.22 -1.41
C SER A 24 -1.70 -0.99 -0.84
N LEU A 25 -2.40 -0.24 -1.69
CA LEU A 25 -3.21 0.92 -1.31
C LEU A 25 -4.30 0.55 -0.28
N GLU A 26 -5.08 -0.50 -0.53
CA GLU A 26 -6.11 -0.97 0.40
C GLU A 26 -5.50 -1.36 1.76
N SER A 27 -4.35 -2.04 1.73
CA SER A 27 -3.66 -2.50 2.94
C SER A 27 -3.15 -1.32 3.78
N ILE A 28 -2.54 -0.32 3.14
CA ILE A 28 -2.06 0.90 3.80
C ILE A 28 -3.24 1.68 4.38
N ALA A 29 -4.29 1.89 3.60
CA ALA A 29 -5.48 2.60 4.06
C ALA A 29 -6.11 1.93 5.28
N ARG A 30 -6.14 0.59 5.31
CA ARG A 30 -6.65 -0.18 6.43
C ARG A 30 -5.77 -0.07 7.67
N VAL A 31 -4.45 -0.08 7.53
CA VAL A 31 -3.52 0.01 8.67
C VAL A 31 -3.47 1.42 9.25
N VAL A 32 -3.46 2.43 8.39
CA VAL A 32 -3.18 3.82 8.78
C VAL A 32 -4.43 4.56 9.20
N LEU A 33 -5.52 4.40 8.43
CA LEU A 33 -6.75 5.18 8.59
C LEU A 33 -7.93 4.31 9.08
N ASP A 34 -7.74 3.01 9.24
CA ASP A 34 -8.81 2.04 9.55
C ASP A 34 -9.98 2.05 8.55
N ILE A 35 -9.76 2.53 7.33
CA ILE A 35 -10.77 2.59 6.28
C ILE A 35 -10.61 1.46 5.25
N ARG A 36 -11.72 1.11 4.61
CA ARG A 36 -11.75 0.32 3.38
C ARG A 36 -12.00 1.28 2.22
N LEU A 37 -11.10 1.31 1.24
CA LEU A 37 -11.22 2.18 0.06
C LEU A 37 -12.07 1.52 -1.04
N GLY A 38 -12.16 0.20 -1.04
CA GLY A 38 -12.89 -0.57 -2.04
C GLY A 38 -12.17 -0.66 -3.38
N CYS A 39 -10.85 -0.41 -3.42
CA CYS A 39 -10.12 -0.41 -4.69
C CYS A 39 -9.92 -1.82 -5.29
N MET A 40 -10.14 -2.86 -4.48
CA MET A 40 -10.09 -4.28 -4.87
C MET A 40 -11.45 -4.86 -5.25
N ASP A 41 -12.53 -4.10 -5.10
CA ASP A 41 -13.89 -4.55 -5.42
C ASP A 41 -14.08 -4.58 -6.96
N ASP A 42 -15.12 -5.26 -7.42
CA ASP A 42 -15.38 -5.41 -8.86
C ASP A 42 -15.76 -4.05 -9.51
N GLU A 43 -16.35 -3.14 -8.74
CA GLU A 43 -16.57 -1.73 -9.09
C GLU A 43 -15.42 -0.85 -8.56
N SER A 44 -14.24 -0.94 -9.18
CA SER A 44 -13.09 -0.18 -8.70
C SER A 44 -13.31 1.33 -8.84
N ASN A 45 -13.13 2.08 -7.74
CA ASN A 45 -13.28 3.53 -7.70
C ASN A 45 -12.21 4.24 -8.55
N LEU A 46 -12.63 5.03 -9.54
CA LEU A 46 -11.76 5.85 -10.40
C LEU A 46 -10.80 6.73 -9.58
N GLU A 47 -11.23 7.22 -8.43
CA GLU A 47 -10.43 8.05 -7.53
C GLU A 47 -9.20 7.31 -6.96
N THR A 48 -9.34 6.01 -6.68
CA THR A 48 -8.22 5.21 -6.16
C THR A 48 -7.17 4.91 -7.22
N GLN A 49 -7.60 4.72 -8.47
CA GLN A 49 -6.68 4.59 -9.61
C GLN A 49 -5.95 5.91 -9.87
N GLN A 50 -6.64 7.05 -9.79
CA GLN A 50 -6.01 8.37 -9.91
C GLN A 50 -4.91 8.60 -8.87
N LEU A 51 -5.08 8.09 -7.65
CA LEU A 51 -4.03 8.15 -6.64
C LEU A 51 -2.81 7.30 -7.03
N ILE A 52 -3.03 6.05 -7.45
CA ILE A 52 -1.95 5.15 -7.89
C ILE A 52 -1.16 5.80 -9.04
N ASP A 53 -1.87 6.34 -10.03
CA ASP A 53 -1.26 7.00 -11.18
C ASP A 53 -0.48 8.28 -10.77
N ALA A 54 -0.99 9.03 -9.78
CA ALA A 54 -0.31 10.20 -9.23
C ALA A 54 0.98 9.82 -8.50
N VAL A 55 0.96 8.74 -7.70
CA VAL A 55 2.16 8.24 -7.00
C VAL A 55 3.21 7.73 -7.99
N HIS A 56 2.81 6.98 -9.01
CA HIS A 56 3.70 6.59 -10.10
C HIS A 56 4.33 7.82 -10.80
N THR A 57 3.51 8.82 -11.10
CA THR A 57 3.97 10.07 -11.73
C THR A 57 4.96 10.81 -10.84
N PHE A 58 4.73 10.83 -9.53
CA PHE A 58 5.65 11.39 -8.55
C PHE A 58 7.02 10.70 -8.65
N PHE A 59 7.09 9.38 -8.47
CA PHE A 59 8.37 8.64 -8.47
C PHE A 59 9.17 8.75 -9.77
N ILE A 60 8.50 8.71 -10.94
CA ILE A 60 9.17 8.84 -12.24
C ILE A 60 9.83 10.23 -12.39
N ASN A 61 9.20 11.28 -11.84
CA ASN A 61 9.69 12.65 -11.97
C ASN A 61 10.72 13.02 -10.88
N VAL A 62 10.69 12.41 -9.68
CA VAL A 62 11.66 12.66 -8.60
C VAL A 62 13.10 12.55 -9.09
N GLY A 63 13.45 11.47 -9.79
CA GLY A 63 14.82 11.26 -10.26
C GLY A 63 15.34 12.32 -11.24
N ILE A 64 14.44 13.05 -11.92
CA ILE A 64 14.81 14.15 -12.81
C ILE A 64 14.81 15.49 -12.08
N LEU A 65 13.80 15.74 -11.25
CA LEU A 65 13.58 17.04 -10.63
C LEU A 65 14.47 17.28 -9.40
N GLU A 66 14.82 16.21 -8.67
CA GLU A 66 15.64 16.31 -7.46
C GLU A 66 17.13 16.03 -7.71
N LEU A 67 17.46 15.07 -8.60
CA LEU A 67 18.85 14.65 -8.81
C LEU A 67 19.57 15.40 -9.94
N LYS A 68 18.84 15.99 -10.88
CA LYS A 68 19.44 16.76 -11.99
C LYS A 68 19.44 18.25 -11.70
N PHE A 69 20.11 19.00 -12.55
CA PHE A 69 20.14 20.45 -12.47
C PHE A 69 18.71 21.03 -12.43
N PRO A 70 18.39 21.95 -11.50
CA PRO A 70 17.01 22.34 -11.20
C PRO A 70 16.46 23.37 -12.21
N PHE A 71 16.36 22.99 -13.49
CA PHE A 71 15.83 23.83 -14.58
C PHE A 71 14.41 24.33 -14.30
N TRP A 72 13.64 23.58 -13.51
CA TRP A 72 12.29 23.94 -13.07
C TRP A 72 12.23 25.22 -12.22
N LYS A 73 13.35 25.62 -11.59
CA LYS A 73 13.44 26.91 -10.87
C LYS A 73 13.53 28.11 -11.81
N LEU A 74 14.02 27.89 -13.03
CA LEU A 74 14.20 28.94 -14.04
C LEU A 74 13.03 29.00 -15.01
N PHE A 75 12.47 27.85 -15.36
CA PHE A 75 11.35 27.74 -16.31
C PHE A 75 10.32 26.74 -15.82
N ASN A 76 9.04 27.03 -16.04
CA ASN A 76 7.96 26.13 -15.70
C ASN A 76 7.92 24.94 -16.69
N THR A 77 8.73 23.92 -16.44
CA THR A 77 8.84 22.76 -17.33
C THR A 77 7.59 21.85 -17.23
N PRO A 78 7.18 21.16 -18.32
CA PRO A 78 6.05 20.23 -18.26
C PRO A 78 6.20 19.14 -17.19
N LYS A 79 7.42 18.67 -16.94
CA LYS A 79 7.71 17.67 -15.89
C LYS A 79 7.45 18.22 -14.49
N TRP A 80 7.82 19.47 -14.24
CA TRP A 80 7.51 20.15 -12.99
C TRP A 80 6.00 20.32 -12.80
N ILE A 81 5.27 20.75 -13.84
CA ILE A 81 3.80 20.88 -13.78
C ILE A 81 3.15 19.53 -13.44
N ASN A 82 3.54 18.46 -14.14
CA ASN A 82 3.00 17.12 -13.89
C ASN A 82 3.32 16.63 -12.47
N TYR A 83 4.53 16.90 -11.98
CA TYR A 83 4.95 16.57 -10.63
C TYR A 83 4.13 17.29 -9.55
N VAL A 84 3.91 18.59 -9.72
CA VAL A 84 3.08 19.38 -8.80
C VAL A 84 1.63 18.91 -8.83
N ASN A 85 1.05 18.68 -10.01
CA ASN A 85 -0.32 18.16 -10.14
C ASN A 85 -0.50 16.78 -9.50
N ALA A 86 0.52 15.92 -9.58
CA ALA A 86 0.54 14.63 -8.92
C ALA A 86 0.54 14.79 -7.39
N LEU A 87 1.41 15.65 -6.86
CA LEU A 87 1.44 15.98 -5.42
C LEU A 87 0.11 16.56 -4.93
N ASP A 88 -0.50 17.48 -5.67
CA ASP A 88 -1.80 18.06 -5.33
C ASP A 88 -2.89 17.00 -5.27
N THR A 89 -2.84 16.02 -6.16
CA THR A 89 -3.77 14.88 -6.16
C THR A 89 -3.58 13.99 -4.93
N ILE A 90 -2.34 13.66 -4.58
CA ILE A 90 -2.00 12.84 -3.41
C ILE A 90 -2.42 13.55 -2.12
N VAL A 91 -2.13 14.85 -2.00
CA VAL A 91 -2.52 15.67 -0.84
C VAL A 91 -4.03 15.78 -0.72
N ARG A 92 -4.74 16.03 -1.83
CA ARG A 92 -6.20 16.11 -1.85
C ARG A 92 -6.84 14.79 -1.39
N PHE A 93 -6.38 13.67 -1.94
CA PHE A 93 -6.88 12.34 -1.58
C PHE A 93 -6.64 12.06 -0.09
N THR A 94 -5.40 12.24 0.37
CA THR A 94 -5.02 11.96 1.76
C THR A 94 -5.85 12.80 2.73
N ARG A 95 -5.99 14.11 2.49
CA ARG A 95 -6.79 15.00 3.36
C ARG A 95 -8.24 14.55 3.44
N LYS A 96 -8.85 14.20 2.30
CA LYS A 96 -10.23 13.71 2.26
C LYS A 96 -10.40 12.47 3.15
N TYR A 97 -9.55 11.46 2.96
CA TYR A 97 -9.70 10.20 3.69
C TYR A 97 -9.24 10.27 5.14
N ALA A 98 -8.25 11.11 5.46
CA ALA A 98 -7.89 11.41 6.84
C ALA A 98 -9.06 12.06 7.59
N ASN A 99 -9.75 13.05 6.98
CA ASN A 99 -10.92 13.67 7.59
C ASN A 99 -12.05 12.65 7.83
N ILE A 100 -12.36 11.82 6.82
CA ILE A 100 -13.38 10.76 6.95
C ILE A 100 -13.03 9.80 8.09
N ALA A 101 -11.76 9.40 8.18
CA ALA A 101 -11.30 8.48 9.22
C ALA A 101 -11.38 9.11 10.62
N MET A 102 -11.04 10.40 10.74
CA MET A 102 -11.15 11.15 11.98
C MET A 102 -12.60 11.33 12.45
N GLU A 103 -13.52 11.63 11.53
CA GLU A 103 -14.97 11.72 11.82
C GLU A 103 -15.49 10.37 12.34
N LYS A 104 -15.19 9.27 11.63
CA LYS A 104 -15.57 7.92 12.06
C LYS A 104 -14.98 7.52 13.40
N SER A 105 -13.73 7.88 13.65
CA SER A 105 -13.06 7.58 14.92
C SER A 105 -13.74 8.30 16.09
N ARG A 106 -14.13 9.57 15.94
CA ARG A 106 -14.85 10.33 16.97
C ARG A 106 -16.22 9.73 17.31
N GLU A 107 -16.91 9.17 16.32
CA GLU A 107 -18.20 8.51 16.53
C GLU A 107 -18.09 7.13 17.20
N ASN A 108 -16.94 6.46 17.07
CA ASN A 108 -16.77 5.05 17.46
C ASN A 108 -15.78 4.82 18.60
N ILE A 109 -15.40 5.84 19.39
CA ILE A 109 -14.53 5.65 20.57
C ILE A 109 -15.26 4.80 21.62
N LYS A 110 -15.15 3.48 21.50
CA LYS A 110 -15.57 2.53 22.53
C LYS A 110 -14.40 2.34 23.49
N GLU A 111 -14.63 2.64 24.76
CA GLU A 111 -13.66 2.33 25.81
C GLU A 111 -13.44 0.82 25.89
N GLY A 112 -12.23 0.35 25.58
CA GLY A 112 -11.81 -1.03 25.82
C GLY A 112 -11.15 -1.77 24.64
N ASP A 113 -11.25 -1.28 23.41
CA ASP A 113 -10.66 -1.95 22.22
C ASP A 113 -9.21 -1.53 21.95
N GLU A 114 -8.45 -2.42 21.26
CA GLU A 114 -7.11 -2.10 20.74
C GLU A 114 -7.21 -0.94 19.75
N LEU A 115 -6.66 0.21 20.13
CA LEU A 115 -6.66 1.41 19.30
C LEU A 115 -5.89 1.19 18.00
N SER A 116 -6.52 1.57 16.88
CA SER A 116 -5.88 1.74 15.57
C SER A 116 -4.75 2.77 15.63
N LEU A 117 -3.87 2.77 14.62
CA LEU A 117 -2.77 3.72 14.55
C LEU A 117 -3.29 5.18 14.58
N LEU A 118 -4.35 5.46 13.83
CA LEU A 118 -5.01 6.76 13.82
C LEU A 118 -5.54 7.16 15.19
N GLU A 119 -6.27 6.28 15.88
CA GLU A 119 -6.83 6.56 17.20
C GLU A 119 -5.74 6.83 18.25
N ARG A 120 -4.62 6.11 18.17
CA ARG A 120 -3.45 6.37 19.03
C ARG A 120 -2.90 7.76 18.81
N ILE A 121 -2.77 8.19 17.55
CA ILE A 121 -2.28 9.52 17.19
C ILE A 121 -3.24 10.61 17.68
N LEU A 122 -4.55 10.42 17.45
CA LEU A 122 -5.57 11.38 17.87
C LEU A 122 -5.64 11.56 19.39
N LYS A 123 -5.44 10.47 20.16
CA LYS A 123 -5.34 10.55 21.62
C LYS A 123 -4.11 11.33 22.09
N ILE A 124 -2.98 11.21 21.39
CA ILE A 124 -1.75 11.94 21.72
C ILE A 124 -1.90 13.44 21.42
N GLU A 125 -2.57 13.80 20.33
CA GLU A 125 -2.72 15.20 19.89
C GLU A 125 -3.73 16.04 20.70
N ASN A 126 -4.38 15.47 21.74
CA ASN A 126 -5.40 16.16 22.55
C ASN A 126 -6.42 16.94 21.69
N GLU A 127 -6.84 16.33 20.57
CA GLU A 127 -7.86 16.84 19.63
C GLU A 127 -7.58 18.19 18.95
N LYS A 128 -6.50 18.91 19.29
CA LYS A 128 -6.31 20.32 18.91
C LYS A 128 -5.56 20.53 17.60
N THR A 129 -4.94 19.50 17.03
CA THR A 129 -4.25 19.64 15.75
C THR A 129 -4.43 18.33 14.99
N SER A 130 -5.17 18.33 13.87
CA SER A 130 -5.37 17.13 13.04
C SER A 130 -4.21 16.88 12.07
N ASN A 131 -3.06 17.52 12.30
CA ASN A 131 -2.01 17.60 11.30
C ASN A 131 -1.10 16.39 11.34
N LEU A 132 -0.80 15.79 12.51
CA LEU A 132 0.12 14.65 12.55
C LEU A 132 -0.50 13.42 11.88
N ALA A 133 -1.77 13.13 12.16
CA ALA A 133 -2.49 12.04 11.50
C ALA A 133 -2.52 12.22 9.97
N ALA A 134 -2.82 13.44 9.50
CA ALA A 134 -2.87 13.74 8.07
C ALA A 134 -1.48 13.67 7.40
N VAL A 135 -0.42 14.13 8.08
CA VAL A 135 0.96 14.06 7.60
C VAL A 135 1.44 12.62 7.54
N LEU A 136 1.20 11.81 8.57
CA LEU A 136 1.55 10.40 8.58
C LEU A 136 0.81 9.62 7.49
N ALA A 137 -0.48 9.90 7.30
CA ALA A 137 -1.24 9.32 6.20
C ALA A 137 -0.67 9.72 4.84
N LEU A 138 -0.26 10.99 4.69
CA LEU A 138 0.34 11.50 3.45
C LEU A 138 1.63 10.75 3.12
N ASP A 139 2.53 10.64 4.10
CA ASP A 139 3.82 9.97 3.95
C ASP A 139 3.63 8.49 3.58
N LEU A 140 2.69 7.80 4.25
CA LEU A 140 2.44 6.38 4.01
C LEU A 140 1.75 6.10 2.68
N PHE A 141 0.83 6.95 2.22
CA PHE A 141 0.27 6.81 0.87
C PHE A 141 1.26 7.17 -0.22
N LEU A 142 2.06 8.22 -0.02
CA LEU A 142 3.06 8.66 -1.00
C LEU A 142 4.14 7.59 -1.22
N VAL A 143 4.70 7.04 -0.13
CA VAL A 143 5.87 6.15 -0.20
C VAL A 143 5.47 4.67 -0.17
N GLY A 144 4.39 4.32 0.52
CA GLY A 144 4.08 2.93 0.83
C GLY A 144 3.48 2.13 -0.33
N ILE A 145 2.72 2.78 -1.23
CA ILE A 145 1.94 2.08 -2.27
C ILE A 145 2.88 1.33 -3.21
N ASP A 146 3.71 2.08 -3.93
CA ASP A 146 4.61 1.53 -4.95
C ASP A 146 5.69 0.64 -4.35
N THR A 147 6.30 1.04 -3.23
CA THR A 147 7.41 0.30 -2.65
C THR A 147 6.99 -1.09 -2.19
N THR A 148 5.87 -1.19 -1.47
CA THR A 148 5.34 -2.47 -1.00
C THR A 148 4.85 -3.33 -2.16
N ALA A 149 4.19 -2.71 -3.15
CA ALA A 149 3.70 -3.45 -4.31
C ALA A 149 4.83 -4.03 -5.16
N ASN A 150 5.88 -3.23 -5.43
CA ASN A 150 7.06 -3.70 -6.16
C ASN A 150 7.84 -4.77 -5.38
N ALA A 151 7.93 -4.66 -4.05
CA ALA A 151 8.54 -5.69 -3.22
C ALA A 151 7.79 -7.02 -3.34
N VAL A 152 6.46 -7.00 -3.21
CA VAL A 152 5.63 -8.21 -3.33
C VAL A 152 5.68 -8.77 -4.75
N ALA A 153 5.59 -7.92 -5.78
CA ALA A 153 5.72 -8.34 -7.17
C ALA A 153 7.07 -9.03 -7.42
N SER A 154 8.15 -8.50 -6.85
CA SER A 154 9.49 -9.09 -6.94
C SER A 154 9.56 -10.44 -6.23
N VAL A 155 8.96 -10.58 -5.05
CA VAL A 155 8.92 -11.87 -4.33
C VAL A 155 8.16 -12.91 -5.15
N LEU A 156 7.00 -12.56 -5.69
CA LEU A 156 6.20 -13.44 -6.55
C LEU A 156 6.98 -13.86 -7.79
N TYR A 157 7.67 -12.93 -8.45
CA TYR A 157 8.50 -13.21 -9.61
C TYR A 157 9.65 -14.17 -9.28
N GLN A 158 10.37 -13.93 -8.18
CA GLN A 158 11.46 -14.79 -7.74
C GLN A 158 10.98 -16.20 -7.38
N LEU A 159 9.85 -16.33 -6.70
CA LEU A 159 9.27 -17.63 -6.39
C LEU A 159 8.82 -18.38 -7.64
N ALA A 160 8.15 -17.70 -8.58
CA ALA A 160 7.73 -18.30 -9.85
C ALA A 160 8.92 -18.79 -10.69
N SER A 161 10.06 -18.09 -10.61
CA SER A 161 11.29 -18.46 -11.31
C SER A 161 12.08 -19.59 -10.62
N HIS A 162 11.76 -19.92 -9.37
CA HIS A 162 12.44 -20.94 -8.57
C HIS A 162 11.43 -21.92 -7.93
N PRO A 163 10.85 -22.86 -8.71
CA PRO A 163 9.81 -23.76 -8.22
C PRO A 163 10.22 -24.62 -7.04
N ASP A 164 11.50 -25.00 -6.95
CA ASP A 164 12.05 -25.75 -5.82
C ASP A 164 11.97 -24.95 -4.50
N LYS A 165 12.23 -23.64 -4.55
CA LYS A 165 12.09 -22.74 -3.39
C LYS A 165 10.63 -22.44 -3.08
N GLN A 166 9.80 -22.30 -4.10
CA GLN A 166 8.36 -22.13 -3.94
C GLN A 166 7.71 -23.31 -3.22
N LEU A 167 8.12 -24.55 -3.54
CA LEU A 167 7.63 -25.75 -2.86
C LEU A 167 7.98 -25.76 -1.37
N ILE A 168 9.23 -25.42 -1.01
CA ILE A 168 9.65 -25.33 0.40
C ILE A 168 8.82 -24.29 1.15
N LEU A 169 8.59 -23.13 0.54
CA LEU A 169 7.75 -22.09 1.14
C LEU A 169 6.29 -22.55 1.30
N HIS A 170 5.74 -23.21 0.29
CA HIS A 170 4.39 -23.75 0.33
C HIS A 170 4.23 -24.78 1.46
N GLU A 171 5.18 -25.69 1.64
CA GLU A 171 5.19 -26.64 2.75
C GLU A 171 5.26 -25.95 4.12
N GLU A 172 6.07 -24.90 4.27
CA GLU A 172 6.11 -24.11 5.50
C GLU A 172 4.75 -23.46 5.79
N ILE A 173 4.12 -22.86 4.78
CA ILE A 173 2.80 -22.21 4.93
C ILE A 173 1.75 -23.24 5.30
N MET A 174 1.68 -24.39 4.62
CA MET A 174 0.70 -25.44 4.89
C MET A 174 0.87 -26.06 6.28
N ARG A 175 2.10 -26.09 6.81
CA ARG A 175 2.35 -26.55 8.18
C ARG A 175 1.84 -25.57 9.24
N GLU A 176 2.07 -24.27 9.04
CA GLU A 176 1.71 -23.24 10.03
C GLU A 176 0.25 -22.75 9.89
N LEU A 177 -0.33 -22.86 8.69
CA LEU A 177 -1.68 -22.44 8.34
C LEU A 177 -2.40 -23.58 7.60
N PRO A 178 -2.75 -24.69 8.28
CA PRO A 178 -3.29 -25.89 7.65
C PRO A 178 -4.78 -25.80 7.25
N ILE A 179 -5.49 -24.78 7.74
CA ILE A 179 -6.93 -24.60 7.53
C ILE A 179 -7.14 -23.30 6.76
N ASP A 180 -7.87 -23.38 5.66
CA ASP A 180 -8.31 -22.22 4.90
C ASP A 180 -9.10 -21.26 5.80
N ASP A 181 -8.85 -19.97 5.68
CA ASP A 181 -9.46 -18.89 6.49
C ASP A 181 -9.15 -18.94 8.01
N MET A 182 -8.15 -19.72 8.43
CA MET A 182 -7.66 -19.67 9.80
C MET A 182 -7.18 -18.25 10.14
N LYS A 183 -7.62 -17.72 11.29
CA LYS A 183 -7.10 -16.44 11.79
C LYS A 183 -5.61 -16.56 12.07
N MET A 184 -4.82 -15.82 11.29
CA MET A 184 -3.39 -15.71 11.49
C MET A 184 -3.09 -15.02 12.82
N THR A 185 -2.17 -15.60 13.59
CA THR A 185 -1.74 -15.07 14.89
C THR A 185 -0.27 -14.65 14.82
N ARG A 186 0.19 -13.86 15.80
CA ARG A 186 1.61 -13.51 15.92
C ARG A 186 2.52 -14.74 15.99
N LYS A 187 2.06 -15.81 16.65
CA LYS A 187 2.80 -17.08 16.76
C LYS A 187 3.00 -17.76 15.41
N HIS A 188 1.97 -17.77 14.55
CA HIS A 188 2.12 -18.29 13.17
C HIS A 188 3.14 -17.47 12.40
N LEU A 189 3.06 -16.13 12.47
CA LEU A 189 4.02 -15.24 11.81
C LEU A 189 5.46 -15.44 12.32
N GLU A 190 5.66 -15.74 13.61
CA GLU A 190 6.98 -16.05 14.18
C GLU A 190 7.60 -17.31 13.55
N ASN A 191 6.77 -18.31 13.28
CA ASN A 191 7.19 -19.61 12.74
C ASN A 191 7.43 -19.63 11.21
N LEU A 192 6.89 -18.66 10.46
CA LEU A 192 7.13 -18.50 9.02
C LEU A 192 8.55 -17.96 8.73
N LYS A 193 9.57 -18.74 9.07
CA LYS A 193 10.99 -18.36 9.00
C LYS A 193 11.49 -18.32 7.55
N TYR A 194 11.10 -19.29 6.75
CA TYR A 194 11.48 -19.38 5.35
C TYR A 194 10.82 -18.29 4.51
N LEU A 195 9.54 -17.96 4.79
CA LEU A 195 8.88 -16.79 4.18
C LEU A 195 9.67 -15.50 4.43
N LYS A 196 10.08 -15.25 5.69
CA LYS A 196 10.90 -14.09 6.04
C LYS A 196 12.25 -14.10 5.33
N ALA A 197 12.87 -15.28 5.16
CA ALA A 197 14.11 -15.42 4.41
C ALA A 197 13.91 -15.10 2.92
N CYS A 198 12.83 -15.56 2.30
CA CYS A 198 12.50 -15.25 0.91
C CYS A 198 12.31 -13.76 0.67
N ILE A 199 11.60 -13.07 1.57
CA ILE A 199 11.42 -11.61 1.52
C ILE A 199 12.77 -10.90 1.62
N ARG A 200 13.61 -11.30 2.59
CA ARG A 200 14.94 -10.70 2.78
C ARG A 200 15.86 -10.92 1.58
N GLU A 201 15.90 -12.12 1.01
CA GLU A 201 16.74 -12.43 -0.14
C GLU A 201 16.28 -11.67 -1.39
N THR A 202 14.97 -11.49 -1.55
CA THR A 202 14.43 -10.71 -2.69
C THR A 202 14.80 -9.23 -2.59
N LEU A 203 14.94 -8.69 -1.37
CA LEU A 203 15.29 -7.29 -1.11
C LEU A 203 16.80 -7.05 -0.91
N ARG A 204 17.64 -8.07 -1.08
CA ARG A 204 19.10 -8.00 -0.92
C ARG A 204 19.77 -7.33 -2.11
#